data_AF-R6J8R1-F1
#
_entry.id   AF-R6J8R1-F1
#
_cell.length_a   1.000
_cell.length_b   1.000
_cell.length_c   1.000
_cell.angle_alpha   90.00
_cell.angle_beta   90.00
_cell.angle_gamma   90.00
#
_symmetry.space_group_name_H-M   'P 1'
#
loop_
_entity.id
_entity.type
_entity.pdbx_description
1 polymer ?
#
loop_
_entity_poly.entity_id
_entity_poly.type
_entity_poly.pdbx_seq_one_letter_code
_entity_poly.pdbx_strand_id
1 'polypeptide(L)' 'MLGNKTPLSSLNEKKYLMLMIDKYACIYRKVENTVYIYHITELQRDYPKLMK' A
#
# COMPACT_ATOMS: atom_id res chain seq x y z
N MET A 1 2.97 14.00 -3.18
CA MET A 1 2.34 12.73 -3.60
C MET A 1 1.77 12.05 -2.36
N LEU A 2 0.50 11.65 -2.40
CA LEU A 2 -0.24 11.08 -1.27
C LEU A 2 0.02 9.58 -1.13
N GLY A 3 0.86 9.15 -0.19
CA GLY A 3 1.12 7.73 0.07
C GLY A 3 2.27 7.55 1.04
N ASN A 4 2.12 6.61 1.97
CA ASN A 4 3.11 6.30 2.98
C ASN A 4 4.02 5.15 2.52
N LYS A 5 5.17 5.04 3.17
CA LYS A 5 5.98 3.82 3.09
C LYS A 5 5.14 2.65 3.56
N THR A 6 5.30 1.52 2.89
CA THR A 6 4.70 0.26 3.32
C THR A 6 5.45 -0.27 4.56
N PRO A 7 4.82 -1.10 5.40
CA PRO A 7 5.52 -1.79 6.48
C PRO A 7 6.53 -2.86 5.97
N LEU A 8 6.50 -3.18 4.67
CA LEU A 8 7.38 -4.17 4.05
C LEU A 8 8.55 -3.48 3.34
N SER A 9 9.77 -3.60 3.88
CA SER A 9 10.98 -2.99 3.32
C SER A 9 11.19 -3.31 1.84
N SER A 10 10.95 -4.56 1.43
CA SER A 10 11.09 -5.03 0.05
C SER A 10 10.16 -4.33 -0.95
N LEU A 11 9.00 -3.86 -0.51
CA LEU A 11 8.10 -3.06 -1.34
C LEU A 11 8.58 -1.61 -1.46
N ASN A 12 9.13 -1.05 -0.37
CA ASN A 12 9.69 0.29 -0.37
C ASN A 12 10.92 0.39 -1.29
N GLU A 13 11.80 -0.61 -1.28
CA GLU A 13 12.96 -0.72 -2.19
C GLU A 13 12.53 -0.68 -3.66
N LYS A 14 11.38 -1.28 -3.97
CA LYS A 14 10.78 -1.30 -5.31
C LYS A 14 9.90 -0.08 -5.61
N LYS A 15 9.88 0.93 -4.71
CA LYS A 15 9.12 2.18 -4.82
C LYS A 15 7.60 2.01 -4.87
N TYR A 16 7.08 0.95 -4.24
CA TYR A 16 5.64 0.85 -3.97
C TYR A 16 5.27 1.73 -2.78
N LEU A 17 4.05 2.27 -2.83
CA LEU A 17 3.46 3.09 -1.79
C LEU A 17 2.17 2.45 -1.29
N MET A 18 1.83 2.74 -0.04
CA MET A 18 0.56 2.36 0.55
C MET A 18 -0.30 3.60 0.80
N LEU A 19 -1.58 3.53 0.46
CA LEU A 19 -2.59 4.46 0.96
C LEU A 19 -3.58 3.68 1.82
N MET A 20 -3.82 4.15 3.04
CA MET A 20 -4.84 3.58 3.92
C MET A 20 -6.03 4.54 3.97
N ILE A 21 -7.24 3.98 3.85
CA ILE A 21 -8.50 4.70 3.99
C ILE A 21 -9.39 3.84 4.88
N ASP A 22 -9.61 4.30 6.10
CA ASP A 22 -10.33 3.55 7.14
C ASP A 22 -9.74 2.13 7.28
N LYS A 23 -10.53 1.07 7.11
CA LYS A 23 -10.09 -0.33 7.21
C LYS A 23 -9.45 -0.90 5.94
N TYR A 24 -9.37 -0.13 4.86
CA TYR A 24 -8.83 -0.57 3.58
C TYR A 24 -7.42 -0.01 3.35
N ALA A 25 -6.57 -0.80 2.70
CA ALA A 25 -5.33 -0.33 2.11
C ALA A 25 -5.31 -0.60 0.61
N CYS A 26 -4.63 0.28 -0.13
CA CYS A 26 -4.14 -0.05 -1.45
C CYS A 26 -2.62 0.02 -1.52
N ILE A 27 -2.04 -0.92 -2.28
CA ILE A 27 -0.64 -0.87 -2.71
C ILE A 27 -0.62 -0.39 -4.14
N TYR A 28 0.13 0.67 -4.39
CA TYR A 28 0.21 1.27 -5.72
C TYR A 28 1.63 1.72 -6.05
N ARG A 29 1.87 1.99 -7.33
CA ARG A 29 3.10 2.62 -7.82
C ARG A 29 2.76 3.69 -8.84
N LYS A 30 3.40 4.86 -8.73
CA LYS A 30 3.37 5.89 -9.77
C LYS A 30 4.53 5.67 -10.73
N VAL A 31 4.24 5.57 -12.01
CA VAL A 31 5.22 5.54 -13.09
C VAL A 31 4.85 6.68 -14.03
N GLU A 32 5.75 7.64 -14.20
CA GLU A 32 5.49 8.88 -14.93
C GLU A 32 4.21 9.58 -14.44
N ASN A 33 3.18 9.66 -15.29
CA ASN A 33 1.90 10.28 -14.98
C ASN A 33 0.77 9.27 -14.69
N THR A 34 1.10 7.98 -14.61
CA THR A 34 0.13 6.90 -14.41
C THR A 34 0.26 6.30 -13.02
N VAL A 35 -0.87 6.06 -12.36
CA VAL A 35 -0.95 5.36 -11.07
C VAL A 35 -1.43 3.93 -11.32
N TYR A 36 -0.59 2.96 -10.99
CA TYR A 36 -0.92 1.54 -11.06
C TYR A 36 -1.31 1.04 -9.68
N ILE A 37 -2.55 0.60 -9.53
CA ILE A 37 -3.04 -0.04 -8.30
C ILE A 37 -2.87 -1.54 -8.46
N TYR A 38 -2.10 -2.16 -7.57
CA TYR A 38 -1.80 -3.60 -7.65
C TYR A 38 -2.69 -4.42 -6.72
N HIS A 39 -2.99 -3.88 -5.54
CA HIS A 39 -3.82 -4.55 -4.55
C HIS A 39 -4.71 -3.53 -3.82
N ILE A 40 -5.95 -3.91 -3.58
CA ILE A 40 -6.88 -3.24 -2.66
C ILE A 40 -7.39 -4.34 -1.72
N THR A 41 -7.29 -4.11 -0.42
CA THR A 41 -7.50 -5.14 0.60
C THR A 41 -8.08 -4.54 1.88
N GLU A 42 -8.81 -5.33 2.64
CA GLU A 42 -9.25 -4.98 3.99
C GLU A 42 -8.19 -5.45 4.99
N LEU A 43 -7.49 -4.52 5.63
CA LEU A 43 -6.28 -4.80 6.41
C LEU A 43 -6.53 -5.74 7.60
N GLN A 44 -7.60 -5.53 8.35
CA GLN A 44 -7.89 -6.37 9.52
C GLN A 44 -8.22 -7.81 9.14
N ARG A 45 -8.92 -8.00 8.01
CA ARG A 45 -9.33 -9.33 7.55
C ARG A 45 -8.18 -10.08 6.89
N ASP A 46 -7.50 -9.42 5.95
CA ASP A 46 -6.54 -10.07 5.08
C ASP A 46 -5.11 -10.04 5.67
N TYR A 47 -4.80 -9.03 6.50
CA TYR A 47 -3.48 -8.84 7.13
C TYR A 47 -3.55 -8.49 8.63
N PRO A 48 -4.22 -9.30 9.46
CA PRO A 48 -4.42 -9.00 10.89
C PRO A 48 -3.11 -8.80 11.67
N LYS A 49 -1.99 -9.36 11.20
CA LYS A 49 -0.66 -9.22 11.82
C LYS A 49 -0.02 -7.84 11.64
N LEU A 50 -0.46 -7.05 10.65
CA LEU A 50 0.05 -5.70 10.40
C LEU A 50 -0.68 -4.62 11.20
N MET A 51 -1.79 -4.98 11.86
CA MET A 51 -2.66 -4.09 12.63
C MET A 51 -2.45 -4.22 14.16
N LYS A 52 -1.41 -4.95 14.59
CA LYS A 52 -1.06 -5.13 16.01
C LYS A 52 -0.03 -4.13 16.49
#